data_AF-Q0AUK3-F1
#
_entry.id   AF-Q0AUK3-F1
#
_cell.length_a   1.000
_cell.length_b   1.000
_cell.length_c   1.000
_cell.angle_alpha   90.00
_cell.angle_beta   90.00
_cell.angle_gamma   90.00
#
_symmetry.space_group_name_H-M   'P 1'
#
loop_
_entity.id
_entity.type
_entity.pdbx_description
1 polymer ?
#
loop_
_entity_poly.entity_id
_entity_poly.type
_entity_poly.pdbx_seq_one_letter_code
_entity_poly.pdbx_strand_id
1 'polypeptide(L)' 'MFVVVKLVNERFVLVADGEQRKIENPKLKNIKHLQWTRIKAEEVESYLARGEIPGNHIIRKNLKRIRERGEGGLVDG' A
#
# COMPACT_ATOMS: atom_id res chain seq x y z
N MET A 1 -7.58 -0.81 3.60
CA MET A 1 -6.51 0.03 3.01
C MET A 1 -5.59 -0.85 2.18
N PHE A 2 -5.18 -0.40 1.00
CA PHE A 2 -4.26 -1.08 0.08
C PHE A 2 -3.08 -0.17 -0.26
N VAL A 3 -1.98 -0.74 -0.72
CA VAL A 3 -0.84 -0.02 -1.28
C VAL A 3 -0.88 -0.11 -2.81
N VAL A 4 -0.60 0.99 -3.50
CA VAL A 4 -0.36 0.98 -4.95
C VAL A 4 1.02 0.40 -5.21
N VAL A 5 1.10 -0.67 -6.01
CA VAL A 5 2.35 -1.40 -6.27
C VAL A 5 2.87 -1.21 -7.69
N LYS A 6 2.01 -0.77 -8.62
CA LYS A 6 2.39 -0.51 -10.00
C LYS A 6 1.41 0.43 -10.69
N LEU A 7 1.93 1.36 -11.49
CA LEU A 7 1.15 2.11 -12.48
C LEU A 7 1.00 1.24 -13.73
N VAL A 8 -0.23 1.03 -14.19
CA VAL A 8 -0.49 0.29 -15.44
C VAL A 8 -0.59 1.26 -16.60
N ASN A 9 -1.34 2.34 -16.43
CA ASN A 9 -1.48 3.46 -17.36
C ASN A 9 -2.12 4.65 -16.63
N GLU A 10 -2.46 5.72 -17.35
CA GLU A 10 -3.04 6.95 -16.82
C GLU A 10 -4.36 6.77 -16.03
N ARG A 11 -5.07 5.66 -16.24
CA ARG A 11 -6.38 5.40 -15.61
C ARG A 11 -6.34 4.31 -14.56
N PHE A 12 -5.34 3.42 -14.60
CA PHE A 12 -5.34 2.18 -13.82
C PHE A 12 -4.04 1.94 -13.07
N VAL A 13 -4.19 1.41 -11.87
CA VAL A 13 -3.10 0.97 -10.99
C VAL A 13 -3.35 -0.44 -10.49
N LEU A 14 -2.28 -1.13 -10.08
CA LEU A 14 -2.36 -2.37 -9.31
C LEU A 14 -2.23 -2.04 -7.83
N VAL A 15 -3.11 -2.62 -7.01
CA VAL A 15 -3.09 -2.46 -5.55
C VAL A 15 -3.01 -3.81 -4.83
N ALA A 16 -2.30 -3.85 -3.71
CA ALA A 16 -2.14 -5.03 -2.87
C ALA A 16 -2.27 -4.67 -1.38
N ASP A 17 -2.75 -5.62 -0.58
CA ASP A 17 -2.74 -5.55 0.89
C ASP A 17 -1.86 -6.64 1.54
N GLY A 18 -1.35 -7.57 0.73
CA GLY A 18 -0.52 -8.68 1.21
C GLY A 18 -1.30 -9.78 1.91
N GLU A 19 -2.63 -9.73 1.94
CA GLU A 19 -3.49 -10.72 2.57
C GLU A 19 -4.53 -11.25 1.57
N GLN A 20 -5.59 -10.46 1.30
CA GLN A 20 -6.63 -10.82 0.34
C GLN A 20 -6.17 -10.57 -1.10
N ARG A 21 -5.37 -9.53 -1.32
CA ARG A 21 -4.77 -9.17 -2.60
C ARG A 21 -3.26 -9.12 -2.42
N LYS A 22 -2.64 -10.26 -2.74
CA LYS A 22 -1.20 -10.46 -2.63
C LYS A 22 -0.44 -9.78 -3.77
N ILE A 23 0.86 -9.57 -3.61
CA ILE A 23 1.72 -8.93 -4.63
C ILE A 23 1.80 -9.74 -5.93
N GLU A 24 1.63 -11.06 -5.84
CA GLU A 24 1.62 -11.97 -6.98
C GLU A 24 0.26 -11.98 -7.72
N ASN A 25 -0.82 -11.55 -7.04
CA ASN A 25 -2.15 -11.41 -7.64
C ASN A 25 -2.82 -10.10 -7.18
N PRO A 26 -2.26 -8.94 -7.58
CA PRO A 26 -2.73 -7.64 -7.16
C PRO A 26 -4.04 -7.29 -7.88
N LYS A 27 -4.83 -6.40 -7.27
CA LYS A 27 -6.10 -5.96 -7.84
C LYS A 27 -5.90 -4.78 -8.78
N LEU A 28 -6.40 -4.88 -10.01
CA LEU A 28 -6.51 -3.75 -10.92
C LEU A 28 -7.61 -2.78 -10.44
N LYS A 29 -7.29 -1.49 -10.32
CA LYS A 29 -8.23 -0.46 -9.88
C LYS A 29 -8.11 0.78 -10.75
N ASN A 30 -9.27 1.32 -11.16
CA ASN A 30 -9.31 2.62 -11.80
C ASN A 30 -9.08 3.71 -10.76
N ILE A 31 -8.16 4.65 -11.07
CA ILE A 31 -7.75 5.75 -10.20
C ILE A 31 -8.95 6.59 -9.75
N LYS A 32 -9.96 6.80 -10.61
CA LYS A 32 -11.15 7.62 -10.28
C LYS A 32 -12.02 7.03 -9.16
N HIS A 33 -11.81 5.76 -8.82
CA HIS A 33 -12.54 5.05 -7.76
C HIS A 33 -11.68 4.82 -6.50
N LEU A 34 -10.49 5.42 -6.44
CA LEU A 34 -9.64 5.38 -5.26
C LEU A 34 -9.92 6.59 -4.36
N GLN A 35 -9.98 6.33 -3.07
CA GLN A 35 -9.88 7.36 -2.05
C GLN A 35 -8.42 7.42 -1.61
N TRP A 36 -7.76 8.56 -1.85
CA TRP A 36 -6.33 8.72 -1.60
C TRP A 36 -6.05 9.06 -0.14
N THR A 37 -5.13 8.33 0.49
CA THR A 37 -4.72 8.59 1.88
C THR A 37 -3.63 9.65 1.98
N ARG A 38 -2.90 9.93 0.90
CA ARG A 38 -1.66 10.75 0.87
C ARG A 38 -0.55 10.24 1.81
N ILE A 39 -0.63 8.98 2.25
CA ILE A 39 0.39 8.33 3.08
C ILE A 39 1.24 7.42 2.19
N LYS A 40 2.56 7.45 2.39
CA LYS A 40 3.49 6.52 1.74
C LYS A 40 3.77 5.33 2.63
N ALA A 41 3.75 4.12 2.06
CA ALA A 41 4.27 2.92 2.71
C ALA A 41 5.77 2.84 2.43
N GLU A 42 6.58 3.55 3.21
CA GLU A 42 8.01 3.81 2.94
C GLU A 42 8.82 2.54 2.67
N GLU A 43 8.65 1.48 3.46
CA GLU A 43 9.40 0.25 3.26
C GLU A 43 9.01 -0.41 1.93
N VAL A 44 7.71 -0.49 1.61
CA VAL A 44 7.20 -1.03 0.34
C VAL A 44 7.71 -0.22 -0.84
N GLU A 45 7.70 1.10 -0.73
CA GLU A 45 8.21 2.02 -1.75
C GLU A 45 9.71 1.79 -2.00
N SER A 46 10.50 1.60 -0.95
CA SER A 46 11.94 1.36 -1.09
C SER A 46 12.27 0.08 -1.89
N TYR A 47 11.50 -1.00 -1.72
CA TYR A 47 11.66 -2.22 -2.52
C TYR A 47 11.35 -1.94 -3.99
N LEU A 48 10.21 -1.31 -4.25
CA LEU A 48 9.75 -1.02 -5.62
C LEU A 48 10.72 -0.06 -6.34
N ALA A 49 11.27 0.93 -5.64
CA ALA A 49 12.26 1.86 -6.17
C ALA A 49 13.57 1.18 -6.59
N ARG A 50 13.93 0.06 -5.94
CA ARG A 50 15.08 -0.80 -6.33
C ARG A 50 14.74 -1.83 -7.41
N GLY A 51 13.50 -1.87 -7.88
CA GLY A 51 13.02 -2.90 -8.82
C GLY A 51 12.77 -4.26 -8.15
N GLU A 52 12.76 -4.32 -6.83
CA GLU A 52 12.50 -5.53 -6.06
C GLU A 52 11.01 -5.70 -5.76
N ILE A 53 10.57 -6.95 -5.59
CA ILE A 53 9.19 -7.27 -5.22
C ILE A 53 9.12 -7.43 -3.70
N PRO A 54 8.42 -6.55 -2.96
CA PRO A 54 8.28 -6.68 -1.52
C PRO A 54 7.44 -7.92 -1.17
N GLY A 55 7.90 -8.70 -0.20
CA GLY A 55 7.13 -9.83 0.31
C GLY A 55 5.79 -9.40 0.92
N ASN A 56 4.76 -10.23 0.79
CA ASN A 56 3.42 -9.94 1.32
C ASN A 56 3.40 -9.54 2.81
N HIS A 57 4.30 -10.09 3.62
CA HIS A 57 4.41 -9.75 5.05
C HIS A 57 4.90 -8.30 5.28
N ILE A 58 5.75 -7.75 4.39
CA ILE A 58 6.22 -6.36 4.44
C ILE A 58 5.05 -5.41 4.20
N ILE A 59 4.22 -5.71 3.19
CA ILE A 59 3.01 -4.94 2.86
C ILE A 59 2.06 -4.94 4.06
N ARG A 60 1.76 -6.11 4.64
CA ARG A 60 0.88 -6.21 5.83
C ARG A 60 1.42 -5.41 7.01
N LYS A 61 2.72 -5.54 7.31
CA LYS A 61 3.39 -4.82 8.41
C LYS A 61 3.30 -3.30 8.23
N ASN A 62 3.53 -2.79 7.02
CA ASN A 62 3.44 -1.36 6.74
C ASN A 62 2.01 -0.84 6.84
N LEU A 63 1.05 -1.56 6.26
CA LEU A 63 -0.36 -1.20 6.36
C LEU A 63 -0.85 -1.19 7.82
N LYS A 64 -0.39 -2.14 8.64
CA LYS A 64 -0.67 -2.16 10.08
C LYS A 64 -0.10 -0.93 10.79
N ARG A 65 1.19 -0.64 10.59
CA ARG A 65 1.86 0.56 11.16
C ARG A 65 1.17 1.87 10.77
N ILE A 66 0.73 1.99 9.52
CA ILE A 66 0.02 3.18 9.05
C ILE A 66 -1.34 3.34 9.75
N ARG A 67 -2.08 2.24 9.94
CA ARG A 67 -3.36 2.27 10.67
C ARG A 67 -3.15 2.66 12.13
N GLU A 68 -2.17 2.05 12.80
CA GLU A 68 -1.84 2.34 14.19
C GLU A 68 -1.37 3.80 14.39
N ARG A 69 -0.61 4.35 13.44
CA ARG A 69 -0.24 5.78 13.46
C ARG A 69 -1.43 6.71 13.25
N GLY A 70 -2.43 6.29 12.48
CA GLY A 70 -3.66 7.05 12.26
C GLY A 70 -4.62 7.00 13.45
N GLU A 71 -4.60 5.91 14.23
CA GLU A 71 -5.44 5.70 15.41
C GLU A 71 -4.77 6.18 16.72
N GLY A 72 -3.44 6.33 16.75
CA GLY A 72 -2.65 6.74 17.92
C GLY A 72 -2.37 8.25 18.05
N GLY A 73 -3.09 9.11 17.31
CA GLY A 73 -2.93 10.57 17.36
C GLY A 73 -3.54 11.25 18.59
N LEU A 74 -4.09 10.49 19.54
CA LEU A 74 -4.53 10.97 20.85
C LEU A 74 -3.97 10.05 21.94
N VAL A 75 -2.74 10.34 22.37
CA VAL A 75 -2.34 10.17 23.78
C VAL A 75 -1.61 11.45 24.18
N ASP A 76 -2.40 12.40 24.68
CA ASP A 76 -1.91 13.39 25.66
C ASP A 76 -1.71 12.63 26.98
N GLY A 77 -0.55 12.82 27.63
CA GLY A 77 -0.29 12.37 29.01
C GLY A 77 0.99 11.57 29.16
#